data_AF-A0A7I9VSJ8-F1
#
_entry.id   AF-A0A7I9VSJ8-F1
#
_cell.length_a   1.000
_cell.length_b   1.000
_cell.length_c   1.000
_cell.angle_alpha   90.00
_cell.angle_beta   90.00
_cell.angle_gamma   90.00
#
_symmetry.space_group_name_H-M   'P 1'
#
loop_
_entity.id
_entity.type
_entity.pdbx_description
1 polymer ?
#
loop_
_entity_poly.entity_id
_entity_poly.type
_entity_poly.pdbx_seq_one_letter_code
_entity_poly.pdbx_strand_id
1 'polypeptide(L)'
;MERARLFTVGYEGRTQAQLVLRLREAGVTRVLDVRASARSPRPGFSKAPLGRALAAEGFEYRHLPEAGNPFREEAARDLPGALARYREHLAARPEILTAVLEAAAGARTALLCAEANPRRCHRSVLAERLSEASPGLSVVHL
;
A
#
# COMPACT_ATOMS: atom_id res chain seq x y z
N MET A 1 -23.10 11.78 -4.50
CA MET A 1 -21.88 11.92 -3.69
C MET A 1 -20.88 10.90 -4.18
N GLU A 2 -19.72 11.33 -4.68
CA GLU A 2 -18.68 10.42 -5.15
C GLU A 2 -18.06 9.71 -3.94
N ARG A 3 -18.07 8.37 -3.93
CA ARG A 3 -17.41 7.58 -2.88
C ARG A 3 -15.90 7.83 -2.94
N ALA A 4 -15.28 8.14 -1.81
CA ALA A 4 -13.82 8.20 -1.71
C ALA A 4 -13.24 6.84 -2.14
N ARG A 5 -12.25 6.84 -3.05
CA ARG A 5 -11.62 5.61 -3.56
C ARG A 5 -10.18 5.52 -3.08
N LEU A 6 -9.84 4.36 -2.53
CA LEU A 6 -8.48 3.97 -2.20
C LEU A 6 -8.03 2.87 -3.16
N PHE A 7 -6.91 3.07 -3.83
CA PHE A 7 -6.32 2.08 -4.71
C PHE A 7 -5.29 1.25 -3.95
N THR A 8 -5.00 0.06 -4.44
CA THR A 8 -3.86 -0.72 -3.96
C THR A 8 -3.11 -1.29 -5.16
N VAL A 9 -1.79 -1.44 -5.04
CA VAL A 9 -0.95 -1.93 -6.12
C VAL A 9 0.24 -2.72 -5.58
N GLY A 10 0.66 -3.73 -6.34
CA GLY A 10 1.85 -4.54 -6.09
C GLY A 10 2.81 -4.45 -7.24
N TYR A 11 4.11 -4.34 -6.97
CA TYR A 11 5.09 -4.19 -8.05
C TYR A 11 5.78 -5.50 -8.48
N GLU A 12 5.56 -6.61 -7.79
CA GLU A 12 6.05 -7.93 -8.21
C GLU A 12 5.61 -8.21 -9.65
N GLY A 13 6.56 -8.71 -10.46
CA GLY A 13 6.35 -8.92 -11.89
C GLY A 13 6.35 -7.65 -12.75
N ARG A 14 6.36 -6.43 -12.19
CA ARG A 14 6.26 -5.16 -12.94
C ARG A 14 7.56 -4.35 -12.99
N THR A 15 7.87 -3.73 -14.12
CA THR A 15 8.90 -2.68 -14.19
C THR A 15 8.36 -1.39 -13.56
N GLN A 16 9.23 -0.41 -13.28
CA GLN A 16 8.77 0.90 -12.80
C GLN A 16 7.84 1.57 -13.82
N ALA A 17 8.14 1.46 -15.11
CA ALA A 17 7.30 1.97 -16.18
C ALA A 17 5.90 1.32 -16.19
N GLN A 18 5.81 0.01 -16.01
CA GLN A 18 4.52 -0.69 -15.90
C GLN A 18 3.74 -0.28 -14.65
N LEU A 19 4.42 -0.07 -13.52
CA LEU A 19 3.78 0.46 -12.31
C LEU A 19 3.22 1.87 -12.56
N VAL A 20 4.03 2.77 -13.12
CA VAL A 20 3.64 4.15 -13.46
C VAL A 20 2.44 4.16 -14.38
N LEU A 21 2.48 3.40 -15.48
CA LEU A 21 1.37 3.31 -16.43
C LEU A 21 0.07 2.90 -15.73
N ARG A 22 0.14 1.85 -14.90
CA ARG A 22 -1.03 1.36 -14.16
C ARG A 22 -1.61 2.39 -13.20
N LEU A 23 -0.75 3.15 -12.51
CA LEU A 23 -1.16 4.24 -11.63
C LEU A 23 -1.78 5.40 -12.41
N ARG A 24 -1.22 5.75 -13.58
CA ARG A 24 -1.74 6.79 -14.47
C ARG A 24 -3.14 6.42 -15.01
N GLU A 25 -3.33 5.20 -15.47
CA GLU A 25 -4.63 4.69 -15.96
C GLU A 25 -5.71 4.73 -14.86
N ALA A 26 -5.32 4.43 -13.62
CA ALA A 26 -6.20 4.55 -12.47
C ALA A 26 -6.44 6.02 -12.05
N GLY A 27 -5.66 6.97 -12.58
CA GLY A 27 -5.60 8.39 -12.24
C GLY A 27 -5.19 8.65 -10.78
N VAL A 28 -4.33 7.78 -10.24
CA VAL A 28 -3.71 7.98 -8.94
C VAL A 28 -2.79 9.20 -9.02
N THR A 29 -2.71 9.98 -7.93
CA THR A 29 -1.79 11.12 -7.81
C THR A 29 -0.82 10.95 -6.65
N ARG A 30 -1.14 10.07 -5.68
CA ARG A 30 -0.30 9.78 -4.52
C ARG A 30 -0.10 8.28 -4.31
N VAL A 31 1.13 7.89 -4.01
CA VAL A 31 1.51 6.53 -3.64
C VAL A 31 1.96 6.53 -2.18
N LEU A 32 1.24 5.76 -1.35
CA LEU A 32 1.66 5.44 0.01
C LEU A 32 2.32 4.07 0.00
N ASP A 33 3.63 4.06 0.18
CA ASP A 33 4.40 2.84 0.38
C ASP A 33 4.18 2.34 1.81
N VAL A 34 3.45 1.23 1.93
CA VAL A 34 3.09 0.62 3.21
C VAL A 34 3.96 -0.59 3.51
N ARG A 35 5.19 -0.63 2.98
CA ARG A 35 6.17 -1.66 3.35
C ARG A 35 6.81 -1.29 4.67
N ALA A 36 6.90 -2.26 5.59
CA ALA A 36 7.63 -2.09 6.85
C ALA A 36 9.10 -1.69 6.61
N SER A 37 9.70 -2.19 5.52
CA SER A 37 10.97 -1.70 4.98
C SER A 37 10.81 -1.42 3.48
N ALA A 38 11.10 -0.19 3.06
CA ALA A 38 11.12 0.19 1.65
C ALA A 38 12.43 -0.21 0.93
N ARG A 39 13.13 -1.23 1.44
CA ARG A 39 14.22 -1.91 0.72
C ARG A 39 13.62 -2.95 -0.22
N SER A 40 14.17 -3.07 -1.42
CA SER A 40 13.75 -4.09 -2.37
C SER A 40 14.96 -4.63 -3.14
N PRO A 41 15.08 -5.96 -3.29
CA PRO A 41 16.08 -6.54 -4.20
C PRO A 41 15.71 -6.31 -5.67
N ARG A 42 14.47 -5.91 -5.98
CA ARG A 42 14.05 -5.60 -7.34
C ARG A 42 14.63 -4.25 -7.77
N PRO A 43 15.41 -4.18 -8.86
CA PRO A 43 16.00 -2.94 -9.33
C PRO A 43 14.96 -1.82 -9.49
N GLY A 44 15.26 -0.63 -8.97
CA GLY A 44 14.36 0.52 -9.01
C GLY A 44 13.28 0.56 -7.92
N PHE A 45 13.03 -0.51 -7.15
CA PHE A 45 11.94 -0.54 -6.17
C PHE A 45 12.37 -0.29 -4.71
N SER A 46 13.65 0.02 -4.50
CA SER A 46 14.08 0.62 -3.22
C SER A 46 13.59 2.06 -3.11
N LYS A 47 13.40 2.55 -1.87
CA LYS A 47 12.78 3.85 -1.54
C LYS A 47 13.18 5.00 -2.46
N ALA A 48 14.49 5.30 -2.53
CA ALA A 48 14.96 6.47 -3.25
C ALA A 48 14.80 6.35 -4.78
N PRO A 49 15.21 5.25 -5.45
CA PRO A 49 14.94 5.06 -6.88
C PRO A 49 13.45 5.07 -7.23
N LEU A 50 12.60 4.44 -6.41
CA LEU A 50 11.15 4.40 -6.65
C LEU A 50 10.53 5.78 -6.50
N GLY A 51 10.87 6.49 -5.42
CA GLY A 51 10.40 7.85 -5.19
C GLY A 51 10.79 8.81 -6.32
N ARG A 52 12.02 8.72 -6.83
CA ARG A 52 12.45 9.53 -7.99
C ARG A 52 11.67 9.22 -9.27
N ALA A 53 11.48 7.93 -9.57
CA ALA A 53 10.73 7.53 -10.77
C ALA A 53 9.25 7.98 -10.70
N LEU A 54 8.62 7.87 -9.53
CA LEU A 54 7.26 8.35 -9.31
C LEU A 54 7.17 9.88 -9.39
N ALA A 55 8.10 10.60 -8.75
CA ALA A 55 8.13 12.06 -8.78
C ALA A 55 8.36 12.63 -10.18
N ALA A 56 9.25 12.00 -10.98
CA ALA A 56 9.48 12.38 -12.38
C ALA A 56 8.21 12.30 -13.24
N GLU A 57 7.27 11.45 -12.84
CA GLU A 57 6.01 11.22 -13.53
C GLU A 57 4.84 12.02 -12.92
N GLY A 58 5.11 12.86 -11.91
CA GLY A 58 4.13 13.72 -11.25
C GLY A 58 3.41 13.08 -10.07
N PHE A 59 3.84 11.91 -9.59
CA PHE A 59 3.25 11.27 -8.41
C PHE A 59 3.93 11.74 -7.14
N GLU A 60 3.11 12.01 -6.12
CA GLU A 60 3.62 12.13 -4.76
C GLU A 60 3.92 10.74 -4.19
N TYR A 61 5.09 10.56 -3.58
CA TYR A 61 5.49 9.32 -2.92
C TYR A 61 5.75 9.57 -1.44
N ARG A 62 5.04 8.83 -0.57
CA ARG A 62 5.28 8.83 0.88
C ARG A 62 5.48 7.40 1.36
N HIS A 63 6.43 7.21 2.27
CA HIS A 63 6.67 5.92 2.90
C HIS A 63 6.14 5.94 4.33
N LEU A 64 5.21 5.04 4.64
CA LEU A 64 4.55 4.87 5.94
C LEU A 64 4.91 3.49 6.50
N PRO A 65 6.12 3.32 7.07
CA PRO A 65 6.57 2.02 7.57
C PRO A 65 5.71 1.49 8.73
N GLU A 66 5.05 2.37 9.49
CA GLU A 66 4.16 2.01 10.60
C GLU A 66 2.93 1.24 10.13
N ALA A 67 2.49 1.49 8.88
CA ALA A 67 1.42 0.76 8.24
C ALA A 67 1.88 -0.57 7.62
N GLY A 68 3.16 -0.91 7.68
CA GLY A 68 3.67 -2.17 7.16
C GLY A 68 3.44 -3.36 8.08
N ASN A 69 3.48 -4.57 7.51
CA ASN A 69 3.41 -5.79 8.30
C ASN A 69 4.76 -6.10 8.98
N PRO A 70 4.87 -6.02 10.32
CA PRO A 70 6.09 -6.38 11.03
C PRO A 70 6.36 -7.89 10.97
N PHE A 71 5.33 -8.72 10.81
CA PHE A 71 5.40 -10.18 10.75
C PHE A 71 5.71 -10.72 9.34
N ARG A 72 6.27 -9.88 8.44
CA ARG A 72 6.54 -10.28 7.05
C ARG A 72 7.48 -11.49 6.93
N GLU A 73 8.38 -11.69 7.89
CA GLU A 73 9.35 -12.79 7.87
C GLU A 73 8.69 -14.12 8.26
N GLU A 74 7.68 -14.07 9.13
CA GLU A 74 6.83 -15.20 9.49
C GLU A 74 5.96 -15.63 8.29
N ALA A 75 5.52 -14.67 7.46
CA ALA A 75 4.65 -14.93 6.31
C ALA A 75 5.25 -15.87 5.25
N ALA A 76 6.59 -16.04 5.23
CA ALA A 76 7.25 -17.03 4.37
C ALA A 76 6.98 -18.48 4.82
N ARG A 77 6.67 -18.70 6.10
CA ARG A 77 6.40 -20.01 6.70
C ARG A 77 4.90 -20.23 6.91
N ASP A 78 4.21 -19.22 7.43
CA ASP A 78 2.79 -19.24 7.72
C ASP A 78 2.16 -17.88 7.37
N LEU A 79 1.73 -17.75 6.10
CA LEU A 79 1.07 -16.55 5.63
C LEU A 79 -0.26 -16.29 6.36
N PRO A 80 -1.19 -17.27 6.52
CA PRO A 80 -2.42 -17.06 7.28
C PRO A 80 -2.19 -16.55 8.72
N GLY A 81 -1.29 -17.18 9.47
CA GLY A 81 -0.95 -16.76 10.83
C GLY A 81 -0.34 -15.36 10.89
N ALA A 82 0.59 -15.05 9.98
CA ALA A 82 1.19 -13.71 9.90
C ALA A 82 0.15 -12.63 9.57
N LEU A 83 -0.83 -12.92 8.70
CA LEU A 83 -1.92 -11.98 8.38
C LEU A 83 -2.91 -11.82 9.53
N ALA A 84 -3.18 -12.88 10.30
CA ALA A 84 -4.01 -12.81 11.50
C ALA A 84 -3.37 -11.90 12.57
N ARG A 85 -2.08 -12.12 12.85
CA ARG A 85 -1.29 -11.27 13.77
C ARG A 85 -1.23 -9.82 13.31
N TYR A 86 -1.10 -9.60 12.00
CA TYR A 86 -1.14 -8.24 11.44
C TYR A 86 -2.51 -7.57 11.63
N ARG A 87 -3.62 -8.33 11.51
CA ARG A 87 -4.96 -7.81 11.81
C ARG A 87 -5.10 -7.41 13.28
N GLU A 88 -4.61 -8.24 14.20
CA GLU A 88 -4.57 -7.92 15.64
C GLU A 88 -3.71 -6.69 15.92
N HIS A 89 -2.53 -6.59 15.28
CA HIS A 89 -1.65 -5.43 15.40
C HIS A 89 -2.36 -4.13 14.99
N LEU A 90 -3.09 -4.12 13.87
CA LEU A 90 -3.87 -2.96 13.44
C LEU A 90 -5.06 -2.69 14.38
N ALA A 91 -5.65 -3.72 14.99
CA ALA A 91 -6.74 -3.52 15.96
C ALA A 91 -6.25 -2.88 17.27
N ALA A 92 -5.07 -3.27 17.73
CA ALA A 92 -4.44 -2.68 18.91
C ALA A 92 -3.89 -1.27 18.68
N ARG A 93 -3.79 -0.83 17.42
CA ARG A 93 -3.10 0.40 17.00
C ARG A 93 -3.93 1.21 16.00
N PRO A 94 -5.10 1.74 16.41
CA PRO A 94 -5.98 2.51 15.54
C PRO A 94 -5.30 3.76 14.95
N GLU A 95 -4.27 4.30 15.61
CA GLU A 95 -3.48 5.44 15.12
C GLU A 95 -2.84 5.19 13.76
N ILE A 96 -2.52 3.93 13.43
CA ILE A 96 -1.98 3.56 12.12
C ILE A 96 -3.03 3.81 11.01
N LEU A 97 -4.28 3.44 11.26
CA LEU A 97 -5.36 3.64 10.29
C LEU A 97 -5.63 5.13 10.09
N THR A 98 -5.67 5.90 11.18
CA THR A 98 -5.82 7.36 11.13
C THR A 98 -4.70 7.99 10.31
N ALA A 99 -3.44 7.64 10.56
CA ALA A 99 -2.30 8.18 9.82
C ALA A 99 -2.38 7.87 8.31
N VAL A 100 -2.83 6.66 7.93
CA VAL A 100 -3.01 6.31 6.52
C VAL A 100 -4.17 7.09 5.89
N LEU A 101 -5.30 7.26 6.59
CA LEU A 101 -6.44 8.04 6.11
C LEU A 101 -6.08 9.52 5.92
N GLU A 102 -5.38 10.11 6.89
CA GLU A 102 -4.88 11.49 6.80
C GLU A 102 -3.88 11.65 5.64
N ALA A 103 -2.97 10.70 5.47
CA ALA A 103 -2.03 10.71 4.36
C ALA A 103 -2.71 10.48 3.00
N ALA A 104 -3.87 9.82 2.96
CA ALA A 104 -4.66 9.62 1.75
C ALA A 104 -5.62 10.78 1.45
N ALA A 105 -5.93 11.63 2.43
CA ALA A 105 -6.89 12.70 2.29
C ALA A 105 -6.50 13.71 1.18
N GLY A 106 -7.51 14.15 0.44
CA GLY A 106 -7.36 15.13 -0.65
C GLY A 106 -6.65 14.63 -1.91
N ALA A 107 -6.29 13.34 -1.99
CA ALA A 107 -5.60 12.78 -3.15
C ALA A 107 -6.16 11.41 -3.56
N ARG A 108 -6.11 11.11 -4.86
CA ARG A 108 -6.41 9.75 -5.36
C ARG A 108 -5.20 8.89 -5.04
N THR A 109 -5.33 8.05 -4.03
CA THR A 109 -4.17 7.43 -3.36
C THR A 109 -4.09 5.93 -3.63
N ALA A 110 -2.89 5.40 -3.88
CA ALA A 110 -2.62 3.97 -3.96
C ALA A 110 -1.72 3.48 -2.81
N LEU A 111 -2.14 2.43 -2.12
CA LEU A 111 -1.29 1.68 -1.19
C LEU A 111 -0.39 0.72 -1.97
N LEU A 112 0.93 0.88 -1.82
CA LEU A 112 1.94 0.08 -2.51
C LEU A 112 2.56 -0.96 -1.56
N CYS A 113 2.58 -2.23 -1.99
CA CYS A 113 3.41 -3.28 -1.40
C CYS A 113 4.20 -4.05 -2.48
N ALA A 114 4.95 -5.09 -2.09
CA ALA A 114 5.76 -5.85 -3.02
C ALA A 114 4.93 -6.85 -3.84
N GLU A 115 4.12 -7.66 -3.17
CA GLU A 115 3.42 -8.81 -3.71
C GLU A 115 2.41 -8.43 -4.80
N ALA A 116 2.34 -9.17 -5.90
CA ALA A 116 1.39 -8.87 -6.97
C ALA A 116 -0.04 -9.19 -6.53
N ASN A 117 -0.23 -10.35 -5.89
CA ASN A 117 -1.55 -10.86 -5.53
C ASN A 117 -2.08 -10.21 -4.23
N PRO A 118 -3.18 -9.43 -4.28
CA PRO A 118 -3.75 -8.80 -3.09
C PRO A 118 -4.21 -9.83 -2.05
N ARG A 119 -4.63 -11.04 -2.46
CA ARG A 119 -5.07 -12.10 -1.51
C ARG A 119 -3.92 -12.70 -0.70
N ARG A 120 -2.67 -12.44 -1.08
CA ARG A 120 -1.48 -13.02 -0.44
C ARG A 120 -0.55 -11.96 0.13
N CYS A 121 -1.10 -10.84 0.60
CA CYS A 121 -0.31 -9.73 1.10
C CYS A 121 -1.02 -8.99 2.22
N HIS A 122 -0.24 -8.22 2.98
CA HIS A 122 -0.77 -7.43 4.10
C HIS A 122 -1.61 -6.22 3.65
N ARG A 123 -1.38 -5.71 2.43
CA ARG A 123 -2.07 -4.50 1.94
C ARG A 123 -3.59 -4.66 1.90
N SER A 124 -4.08 -5.88 1.69
CA SER A 124 -5.52 -6.15 1.68
C SER A 124 -6.11 -6.17 3.07
N VAL A 125 -5.37 -6.69 4.07
CA VAL A 125 -5.78 -6.58 5.48
C VAL A 125 -5.83 -5.10 5.87
N LEU A 126 -4.81 -4.31 5.52
CA LEU A 126 -4.82 -2.87 5.78
C LEU A 126 -6.01 -2.17 5.09
N ALA A 127 -6.25 -2.46 3.81
CA ALA A 127 -7.33 -1.86 3.05
C ALA A 127 -8.72 -2.23 3.60
N GLU A 128 -8.92 -3.47 4.03
CA GLU A 128 -10.14 -3.93 4.72
C GLU A 128 -10.38 -3.13 5.99
N ARG A 129 -9.37 -3.02 6.86
CA ARG A 129 -9.47 -2.25 8.12
C ARG A 129 -9.72 -0.75 7.89
N LEU A 130 -9.16 -0.18 6.82
CA LEU A 130 -9.42 1.21 6.43
C LEU A 130 -10.88 1.42 5.97
N SER A 131 -11.43 0.48 5.21
CA SER A 131 -12.84 0.52 4.80
C SER A 131 -13.80 0.35 5.98
N GLU A 132 -13.45 -0.46 6.96
CA GLU A 132 -14.22 -0.58 8.22
C GLU A 132 -14.18 0.72 9.03
N ALA A 133 -13.00 1.36 9.15
CA ALA A 133 -12.81 2.59 9.90
C ALA A 133 -13.38 3.84 9.21
N SER A 134 -13.56 3.80 7.88
CA SER A 134 -14.07 4.92 7.08
C SER A 134 -15.25 4.47 6.22
N PRO A 135 -16.48 4.47 6.77
CA PRO A 135 -17.68 4.11 6.03
C PRO A 135 -17.85 4.94 4.76
N GLY A 136 -17.88 4.28 3.60
CA GLY A 136 -17.97 4.92 2.28
C GLY A 136 -16.66 4.91 1.50
N LEU A 137 -15.54 4.55 2.11
CA LEU A 137 -14.28 4.29 1.42
C LEU A 137 -14.36 3.01 0.59
N SER A 138 -14.23 3.13 -0.73
CA SER A 138 -14.18 2.00 -1.65
C SER A 138 -12.74 1.62 -1.98
N VAL A 139 -12.39 0.35 -1.83
CA VAL A 139 -11.07 -0.18 -2.20
C VAL A 139 -11.09 -0.74 -3.62
N VAL A 140 -10.06 -0.42 -4.41
CA VAL A 140 -9.85 -0.95 -5.77
C VAL A 140 -8.44 -1.54 -5.88
N HIS A 141 -8.32 -2.82 -6.21
CA HIS A 141 -7.04 -3.47 -6.45
C HIS A 141 -6.62 -3.30 -7.92
N LEU A 142 -5.43 -2.75 -8.16
CA LEU A 142 -4.86 -2.49 -9.49
C LEU A 142 -4.02 -3.64 -10.02
#